data_AF-A0AAD4NQV2-F1
#
_entry.id   AF-A0AAD4NQV2-F1
#
_cell.length_a   1.000
_cell.length_b   1.000
_cell.length_c   1.000
_cell.angle_alpha   90.00
_cell.angle_beta   90.00
_cell.angle_gamma   90.00
#
_symmetry.space_group_name_H-M   'P 1'
#
loop_
_entity.id
_entity.type
_entity.pdbx_description
1 polymer ?
#
loop_
_entity_poly.entity_id
_entity_poly.type
_entity_poly.pdbx_seq_one_letter_code
_entity_poly.pdbx_strand_id
1 'polypeptide(L)'
;MCDSTFTFGQRGSHFFQCPSRREHARLPRKLARFLSSSQLKRIYHVTLGFEDSFLLTWRDTDGKDHIESSGLSPELVDFLYAGNRDIPNVRCTLGPYNSSFFVHDKASYLWKNLPGALLVALQNNIQDGSWTDRPLLVALGAGDNFLLITEKNASMWDLRHYKSAVALLEKSVMSSIHSLTLHAYRYQSFVMQTQSGKLFFENVPQHQIVGIQAMTAPILQDTKNLQRRALASKESDKRESVQKRPSALQQRAQIRREWSEHRQEFTAQAKGVKLSFSLNVSLGGLARMLG
;
A
#
# COMPACT_ATOMS: atom_id res chain seq x y z
N MET A 1 2.26 2.60 14.03
CA MET A 1 1.23 1.54 14.11
C MET A 1 1.78 0.29 13.41
N CYS A 2 1.31 -0.93 13.71
CA CYS A 2 1.90 -2.16 13.16
C CYS A 2 1.50 -2.42 11.71
N ASP A 3 2.46 -2.82 10.88
CA ASP A 3 2.19 -3.22 9.50
C ASP A 3 1.40 -4.53 9.48
N SER A 4 0.20 -4.51 8.90
CA SER A 4 -0.61 -5.71 8.75
C SER A 4 -1.30 -5.76 7.39
N THR A 5 -1.42 -6.97 6.87
CA THR A 5 -1.97 -7.26 5.55
C THR A 5 -3.25 -8.06 5.72
N PHE A 6 -4.34 -7.58 5.12
CA PHE A 6 -5.56 -8.35 4.96
C PHE A 6 -5.87 -8.47 3.48
N THR A 7 -5.99 -9.69 2.97
CA THR A 7 -6.35 -9.93 1.57
C THR A 7 -7.33 -11.10 1.44
N PHE A 8 -8.27 -10.95 0.52
CA PHE A 8 -9.32 -11.92 0.22
C PHE A 8 -9.16 -12.40 -1.22
N GLY A 9 -9.15 -13.71 -1.42
CA GLY A 9 -9.28 -14.33 -2.74
C GLY A 9 -10.65 -14.95 -2.93
N GLN A 10 -10.79 -15.74 -4.01
CA GLN A 10 -12.04 -16.45 -4.29
C GLN A 10 -12.21 -17.70 -3.43
N ARG A 11 -13.44 -18.25 -3.40
CA ARG A 11 -13.76 -19.56 -2.81
C ARG A 11 -13.31 -19.73 -1.34
N GLY A 12 -13.26 -18.62 -0.61
CA GLY A 12 -12.85 -18.57 0.80
C GLY A 12 -11.35 -18.41 1.04
N SER A 13 -10.57 -18.24 -0.02
CA SER A 13 -9.14 -17.93 0.07
C SER A 13 -8.92 -16.63 0.85
N HIS A 14 -8.01 -16.64 1.80
CA HIS A 14 -7.61 -15.44 2.52
C HIS A 14 -6.19 -15.57 3.06
N PHE A 15 -5.55 -14.41 3.24
CA PHE A 15 -4.28 -14.29 3.93
C PHE A 15 -4.33 -13.06 4.83
N PHE A 16 -4.12 -13.25 6.12
CA PHE A 16 -4.03 -12.21 7.12
C PHE A 16 -2.67 -12.29 7.81
N GLN A 17 -2.03 -11.15 7.99
CA GLN A 17 -0.74 -11.09 8.66
C GLN A 17 -0.60 -9.82 9.48
N CYS A 18 0.07 -9.94 10.61
CA CYS A 18 0.68 -8.88 11.40
C CYS A 18 2.07 -9.38 11.84
N PRO A 19 2.90 -8.56 12.50
CA PRO A 19 4.26 -8.96 12.85
C PRO A 19 4.35 -10.24 13.69
N SER A 20 3.40 -10.43 14.62
CA SER A 20 3.40 -11.57 15.55
C SER A 20 2.52 -12.75 15.13
N ARG A 21 1.67 -12.60 14.10
CA ARG A 21 0.72 -13.64 13.69
C ARG A 21 0.46 -13.66 12.19
N ARG A 22 0.31 -14.86 11.66
CA ARG A 22 -0.17 -15.13 10.30
C ARG A 22 -1.35 -16.10 10.37
N GLU A 23 -2.34 -15.86 9.54
CA GLU A 23 -3.52 -16.71 9.37
C GLU A 23 -3.82 -16.81 7.87
N HIS A 24 -4.10 -18.01 7.38
CA HIS A 24 -4.47 -18.19 5.97
C HIS A 24 -5.28 -19.45 5.76
N ALA A 25 -6.11 -19.46 4.72
CA ALA A 25 -6.76 -20.67 4.24
C ALA A 25 -6.94 -20.64 2.73
N ARG A 26 -6.97 -21.83 2.12
CA ARG A 26 -7.32 -22.04 0.70
C ARG A 26 -6.51 -21.16 -0.26
N LEU A 27 -5.21 -21.04 0.01
CA LEU A 27 -4.30 -20.26 -0.82
C LEU A 27 -4.04 -20.95 -2.17
N PRO A 28 -3.68 -20.18 -3.22
CA PRO A 28 -3.14 -20.74 -4.45
C PRO A 28 -2.00 -21.72 -4.16
N ARG A 29 -1.97 -22.89 -4.84
CA ARG A 29 -1.03 -23.97 -4.52
C ARG A 29 0.44 -23.54 -4.59
N LYS A 30 0.78 -22.64 -5.52
CA LYS A 30 2.14 -22.08 -5.64
C LYS A 30 2.48 -21.23 -4.41
N LEU A 31 1.57 -20.34 -4.00
CA LEU A 31 1.74 -19.51 -2.80
C LEU A 31 1.83 -20.35 -1.52
N ALA A 32 0.96 -21.35 -1.35
CA ALA A 32 0.97 -22.21 -0.15
C ALA A 32 2.30 -22.97 0.02
N ARG A 33 2.85 -23.51 -1.09
CA ARG A 33 4.19 -24.12 -1.10
C ARG A 33 5.26 -23.11 -0.73
N PHE A 34 5.16 -21.89 -1.29
CA PHE A 34 6.12 -20.83 -1.02
C PHE A 34 6.15 -20.41 0.45
N LEU A 35 4.98 -20.23 1.07
CA LEU A 35 4.87 -19.86 2.49
C LEU A 35 5.40 -20.92 3.45
N SER A 36 5.55 -22.16 2.98
CA SER A 36 6.13 -23.28 3.72
C SER A 36 7.64 -23.41 3.51
N SER A 37 8.25 -22.57 2.66
CA SER A 37 9.68 -22.59 2.38
C SER A 37 10.50 -22.06 3.56
N SER A 38 11.61 -22.73 3.87
CA SER A 38 12.58 -22.30 4.88
C SER A 38 13.35 -21.03 4.48
N GLN A 39 13.35 -20.68 3.19
CA GLN A 39 14.03 -19.48 2.70
C GLN A 39 13.30 -18.20 3.09
N LEU A 40 12.01 -18.27 3.42
CA LEU A 40 11.20 -17.10 3.73
C LEU A 40 11.51 -16.57 5.12
N LYS A 41 12.09 -15.37 5.21
CA LYS A 41 12.39 -14.67 6.48
C LYS A 41 11.31 -13.67 6.85
N ARG A 42 10.83 -12.88 5.89
CA ARG A 42 9.84 -11.83 6.12
C ARG A 42 8.94 -11.66 4.92
N ILE A 43 7.66 -11.42 5.16
CA ILE A 43 6.69 -11.03 4.13
C ILE A 43 6.41 -9.54 4.29
N TYR A 44 6.49 -8.80 3.19
CA TYR A 44 6.14 -7.38 3.15
C TYR A 44 4.70 -7.16 2.75
N HIS A 45 4.23 -7.84 1.71
CA HIS A 45 2.88 -7.69 1.20
C HIS A 45 2.39 -8.95 0.50
N VAL A 46 1.09 -9.21 0.60
CA VAL A 46 0.40 -10.27 -0.14
C VAL A 46 -0.89 -9.70 -0.71
N THR A 47 -1.14 -9.96 -1.99
CA THR A 47 -2.43 -9.70 -2.64
C THR A 47 -2.93 -11.00 -3.25
N LEU A 48 -4.20 -11.32 -3.01
CA LEU A 48 -4.89 -12.44 -3.63
C LEU A 48 -5.84 -11.90 -4.70
N GLY A 49 -5.83 -12.53 -5.87
CA GLY A 49 -6.61 -12.13 -7.02
C GLY A 49 -7.70 -13.13 -7.37
N PHE A 50 -8.08 -13.11 -8.65
CA PHE A 50 -9.01 -14.07 -9.26
C PHE A 50 -8.34 -15.43 -9.42
N GLU A 51 -9.08 -16.52 -9.22
CA GLU A 51 -8.58 -17.89 -9.29
C GLU A 51 -7.31 -18.12 -8.45
N ASP A 52 -6.22 -18.56 -9.07
CA ASP A 52 -4.94 -18.83 -8.44
C ASP A 52 -3.97 -17.63 -8.51
N SER A 53 -4.46 -16.43 -8.86
CA SER A 53 -3.62 -15.25 -8.98
C SER A 53 -3.20 -14.69 -7.63
N PHE A 54 -1.94 -14.30 -7.53
CA PHE A 54 -1.42 -13.65 -6.34
C PHE A 54 -0.17 -12.80 -6.63
N LEU A 55 0.12 -11.92 -5.69
CA LEU A 55 1.39 -11.22 -5.53
C LEU A 55 1.92 -11.49 -4.12
N LEU A 56 3.20 -11.79 -4.00
CA LEU A 56 3.94 -11.88 -2.76
C LEU A 56 5.23 -11.06 -2.89
N THR A 57 5.44 -10.11 -1.99
CA THR A 57 6.74 -9.46 -1.81
C THR A 57 7.33 -9.86 -0.47
N TRP A 58 8.59 -10.29 -0.47
CA TRP A 58 9.19 -10.95 0.68
C TRP A 58 10.70 -10.78 0.71
N ARG A 59 11.32 -11.14 1.84
CA ARG A 59 12.77 -11.18 2.06
C ARG A 59 13.20 -12.58 2.43
N ASP A 60 14.30 -13.02 1.86
CA ASP A 60 14.90 -14.32 2.17
C ASP A 60 15.78 -14.29 3.43
N THR A 61 16.31 -15.45 3.79
CA THR A 61 17.24 -15.62 4.92
C THR A 61 18.54 -14.83 4.74
N ASP A 62 18.99 -14.67 3.51
CA ASP A 62 20.21 -13.95 3.11
C ASP A 62 20.02 -12.43 3.10
N GLY A 63 18.79 -11.96 3.30
CA GLY A 63 18.44 -10.55 3.34
C GLY A 63 18.12 -9.93 1.98
N LYS A 64 18.00 -10.73 0.91
CA LYS A 64 17.61 -10.27 -0.42
C LYS A 64 16.09 -10.19 -0.51
N ASP A 65 15.62 -9.13 -1.15
CA ASP A 65 14.19 -8.90 -1.37
C ASP A 65 13.76 -9.47 -2.72
N HIS A 66 12.58 -10.07 -2.75
CA HIS A 66 12.06 -10.87 -3.87
C HIS A 66 10.60 -10.58 -4.15
N ILE A 67 10.20 -10.82 -5.39
CA ILE A 67 8.81 -10.79 -5.85
C ILE A 67 8.44 -12.16 -6.42
N GLU A 68 7.36 -12.73 -5.93
CA GLU A 68 6.74 -13.93 -6.49
C GLU A 68 5.30 -13.62 -6.88
N SER A 69 4.86 -14.09 -8.04
CA SER A 69 3.53 -13.81 -8.56
C SER A 69 3.00 -14.93 -9.47
N SER A 70 1.69 -14.91 -9.69
CA SER A 70 1.02 -15.79 -10.65
C SER A 70 -0.29 -15.15 -11.12
N GLY A 71 -0.67 -15.42 -12.38
CA GLY A 71 -1.97 -15.02 -12.94
C GLY A 71 -2.27 -13.52 -12.96
N LEU A 72 -1.23 -12.68 -12.97
CA LEU A 72 -1.36 -11.21 -13.09
C LEU A 72 -1.30 -10.78 -14.55
N SER A 73 -1.82 -9.58 -14.88
CA SER A 73 -1.75 -9.07 -16.25
C SER A 73 -0.29 -8.80 -16.65
N PRO A 74 0.07 -8.92 -17.95
CA PRO A 74 1.44 -8.68 -18.41
C PRO A 74 1.98 -7.30 -17.99
N GLU A 75 1.15 -6.26 -18.08
CA GLU A 75 1.59 -4.90 -17.71
C GLU A 75 1.90 -4.77 -16.22
N LEU A 76 1.16 -5.48 -15.37
CA LEU A 76 1.44 -5.53 -13.94
C LEU A 76 2.71 -6.33 -13.66
N VAL A 77 2.95 -7.43 -14.37
CA VAL A 77 4.19 -8.22 -14.25
C VAL A 77 5.39 -7.38 -14.69
N ASP A 78 5.32 -6.71 -15.85
CA ASP A 78 6.39 -5.86 -16.35
C ASP A 78 6.73 -4.73 -15.36
N PHE A 79 5.72 -4.13 -14.74
CA PHE A 79 5.92 -3.19 -13.66
C PHE A 79 6.64 -3.88 -12.48
N LEU A 80 6.10 -4.96 -11.95
CA LEU A 80 6.65 -5.60 -10.75
C LEU A 80 8.12 -6.02 -10.91
N TYR A 81 8.50 -6.56 -12.06
CA TYR A 81 9.85 -7.07 -12.34
C TYR A 81 10.77 -6.06 -13.04
N ALA A 82 10.35 -4.79 -13.18
CA ALA A 82 11.24 -3.72 -13.62
C ALA A 82 12.44 -3.57 -12.66
N GLY A 83 13.62 -3.23 -13.21
CA GLY A 83 14.83 -3.01 -12.42
C GLY A 83 14.67 -1.87 -11.41
N ASN A 84 15.43 -1.94 -10.30
CA ASN A 84 15.47 -0.92 -9.22
C ASN A 84 14.16 -0.71 -8.45
N ARG A 85 13.35 -1.76 -8.31
CA ARG A 85 12.09 -1.71 -7.55
C ARG A 85 12.31 -1.65 -6.03
N ASP A 86 11.60 -0.79 -5.32
CA ASP A 86 11.55 -0.78 -3.85
C ASP A 86 10.58 -1.86 -3.33
N ILE A 87 11.05 -3.12 -3.38
CA ILE A 87 10.25 -4.32 -3.08
C ILE A 87 9.54 -4.25 -1.72
N PRO A 88 10.16 -3.83 -0.61
CA PRO A 88 9.49 -3.70 0.69
C PRO A 88 8.26 -2.78 0.68
N ASN A 89 8.28 -1.76 -0.17
CA ASN A 89 7.23 -0.74 -0.27
C ASN A 89 6.23 -1.01 -1.40
N VAL A 90 6.37 -2.09 -2.15
CA VAL A 90 5.37 -2.51 -3.14
C VAL A 90 4.04 -2.78 -2.45
N ARG A 91 2.99 -2.12 -2.91
CA ARG A 91 1.60 -2.35 -2.51
C ARG A 91 0.75 -2.48 -3.76
N CYS A 92 -0.12 -3.49 -3.76
CA CYS A 92 -0.97 -3.80 -4.89
C CYS A 92 -2.39 -4.12 -4.41
N THR A 93 -3.37 -3.50 -5.04
CA THR A 93 -4.78 -3.79 -4.86
C THR A 93 -5.33 -4.30 -6.19
N LEU A 94 -5.92 -5.49 -6.17
CA LEU A 94 -6.58 -6.09 -7.33
C LEU A 94 -8.09 -5.93 -7.17
N GLY A 95 -8.74 -5.46 -8.24
CA GLY A 95 -10.19 -5.47 -8.34
C GLY A 95 -10.74 -6.84 -8.74
N PRO A 96 -12.07 -6.93 -8.91
CA PRO A 96 -12.74 -8.18 -9.30
C PRO A 96 -12.16 -8.74 -10.60
N TYR A 97 -11.99 -10.07 -10.69
CA TYR A 97 -11.51 -10.76 -11.89
C TYR A 97 -10.10 -10.34 -12.36
N ASN A 98 -9.32 -9.66 -11.51
CA ASN A 98 -8.07 -8.98 -11.88
C ASN A 98 -8.25 -8.00 -13.06
N SER A 99 -9.47 -7.55 -13.36
CA SER A 99 -9.75 -6.69 -14.51
C SER A 99 -9.28 -5.27 -14.28
N SER A 100 -9.19 -4.85 -13.02
CA SER A 100 -8.64 -3.57 -12.57
C SER A 100 -7.60 -3.76 -11.49
N PHE A 101 -6.64 -2.84 -11.41
CA PHE A 101 -5.64 -2.86 -10.35
C PHE A 101 -5.03 -1.48 -10.11
N PHE A 102 -4.48 -1.30 -8.92
CA PHE A 102 -3.62 -0.18 -8.55
C PHE A 102 -2.39 -0.73 -7.85
N VAL A 103 -1.19 -0.36 -8.30
CA VAL A 103 0.08 -0.79 -7.72
C VAL A 103 1.05 0.38 -7.62
N HIS A 104 1.84 0.42 -6.55
CA HIS A 104 2.92 1.39 -6.38
C HIS A 104 4.03 0.84 -5.49
N ASP A 105 5.20 1.46 -5.58
CA ASP A 105 6.35 1.24 -4.68
C ASP A 105 6.79 2.55 -3.99
N LYS A 106 5.84 3.48 -3.82
CA LYS A 106 5.99 4.89 -3.39
C LYS A 106 6.60 5.82 -4.44
N ALA A 107 7.57 5.36 -5.23
CA ALA A 107 8.23 6.18 -6.25
C ALA A 107 7.48 6.16 -7.59
N SER A 108 7.03 4.98 -7.99
CA SER A 108 6.35 4.70 -9.24
C SER A 108 4.96 4.14 -8.99
N TYR A 109 4.05 4.43 -9.90
CA TYR A 109 2.64 4.06 -9.81
C TYR A 109 2.19 3.49 -11.15
N LEU A 110 1.38 2.44 -11.11
CA LEU A 110 0.69 1.90 -12.29
C LEU A 110 -0.73 1.51 -11.89
N TRP A 111 -1.68 1.79 -12.77
CA TRP A 111 -3.06 1.36 -12.60
C TRP A 111 -3.68 1.03 -13.94
N LYS A 112 -4.73 0.21 -13.91
CA LYS A 112 -5.49 -0.19 -15.10
C LYS A 112 -6.96 -0.35 -14.75
N ASN A 113 -7.83 0.10 -15.66
CA ASN A 113 -9.29 -0.06 -15.60
C ASN A 113 -9.92 0.33 -14.25
N LEU A 114 -9.46 1.42 -13.64
CA LEU A 114 -10.03 1.91 -12.39
C LEU A 114 -11.45 2.47 -12.60
N PRO A 115 -12.32 2.44 -11.57
CA PRO A 115 -13.58 3.17 -11.61
C PRO A 115 -13.39 4.62 -12.04
N GLY A 116 -14.29 5.14 -12.89
CA GLY A 116 -14.11 6.46 -13.52
C GLY A 116 -13.88 7.60 -12.52
N ALA A 117 -14.65 7.64 -11.43
CA ALA A 117 -14.48 8.66 -10.38
C ALA A 117 -13.11 8.55 -9.68
N LEU A 118 -12.61 7.32 -9.45
CA LEU A 118 -11.28 7.11 -8.88
C LEU A 118 -10.18 7.59 -9.85
N LEU A 119 -10.32 7.28 -11.14
CA LEU A 119 -9.37 7.70 -12.16
C LEU A 119 -9.27 9.24 -12.23
N VAL A 120 -10.40 9.93 -12.26
CA VAL A 120 -10.45 11.40 -12.25
C VAL A 120 -9.79 11.97 -10.99
N ALA A 121 -10.06 11.38 -9.82
CA ALA A 121 -9.44 11.82 -8.57
C ALA A 121 -7.92 11.68 -8.58
N LEU A 122 -7.40 10.56 -9.10
CA LEU A 122 -5.96 10.35 -9.24
C LEU A 122 -5.34 11.34 -10.22
N GLN A 123 -5.99 11.60 -11.36
CA GLN A 123 -5.51 12.55 -12.37
C GLN A 123 -5.48 13.98 -11.84
N ASN A 124 -6.48 14.40 -11.07
CA ASN A 124 -6.52 15.73 -10.45
C ASN A 124 -5.40 15.95 -9.43
N ASN A 125 -4.85 14.87 -8.86
CA ASN A 125 -3.72 14.90 -7.94
C ASN A 125 -2.36 14.84 -8.65
N ILE A 126 -2.35 14.91 -9.99
CA ILE A 126 -1.13 14.94 -10.80
C ILE A 126 -1.10 16.25 -11.58
N GLN A 127 -0.04 17.03 -11.38
CA GLN A 127 0.21 18.26 -12.11
C GLN A 127 1.61 18.21 -12.71
N ASP A 128 1.74 18.51 -14.00
CA ASP A 128 3.02 18.51 -14.72
C ASP A 128 3.83 17.20 -14.55
N GLY A 129 3.11 16.07 -14.52
CA GLY A 129 3.71 14.74 -14.33
C GLY A 129 4.15 14.42 -12.90
N SER A 130 3.88 15.29 -11.94
CA SER A 130 4.24 15.13 -10.52
C SER A 130 3.00 15.05 -9.62
N TRP A 131 3.06 14.23 -8.57
CA TRP A 131 1.99 14.15 -7.59
C TRP A 131 1.93 15.42 -6.73
N THR A 132 0.79 16.09 -6.72
CA THR A 132 0.49 17.18 -5.76
C THR A 132 0.03 16.62 -4.42
N ASP A 133 -0.58 15.44 -4.42
CA ASP A 133 -0.96 14.66 -3.24
C ASP A 133 -1.00 13.16 -3.58
N ARG A 134 -0.12 12.38 -2.96
CA ARG A 134 0.05 10.97 -3.36
C ARG A 134 -1.05 10.09 -2.76
N PRO A 135 -1.46 9.03 -3.46
CA PRO A 135 -2.31 7.99 -2.89
C PRO A 135 -1.60 7.31 -1.71
N LEU A 136 -2.22 7.36 -0.54
CA LEU A 136 -1.77 6.63 0.65
C LEU A 136 -2.44 5.25 0.75
N LEU A 137 -3.73 5.21 0.44
CA LEU A 137 -4.53 3.99 0.49
C LEU A 137 -5.49 3.95 -0.69
N VAL A 138 -5.48 2.84 -1.42
CA VAL A 138 -6.44 2.53 -2.48
C VAL A 138 -7.04 1.15 -2.22
N ALA A 139 -8.35 1.09 -2.07
CA ALA A 139 -9.10 -0.15 -1.93
C ALA A 139 -10.07 -0.31 -3.11
N LEU A 140 -10.08 -1.50 -3.73
CA LEU A 140 -10.99 -1.85 -4.83
C LEU A 140 -11.89 -2.98 -4.37
N GLY A 141 -13.20 -2.76 -4.44
CA GLY A 141 -14.24 -3.70 -4.05
C GLY A 141 -15.01 -4.23 -5.25
N ALA A 142 -16.06 -5.00 -4.96
CA ALA A 142 -16.98 -5.51 -5.97
C ALA A 142 -17.84 -4.37 -6.56
N GLY A 143 -18.17 -4.45 -7.85
CA GLY A 143 -19.10 -3.53 -8.52
C GLY A 143 -18.59 -2.08 -8.59
N ASP A 144 -17.35 -1.89 -9.02
CA ASP A 144 -16.68 -0.58 -9.16
C ASP A 144 -16.61 0.25 -7.87
N ASN A 145 -16.82 -0.38 -6.72
CA ASN A 145 -16.72 0.30 -5.44
C ASN A 145 -15.25 0.49 -5.06
N PHE A 146 -14.92 1.65 -4.51
CA PHE A 146 -13.55 1.99 -4.17
C PHE A 146 -13.45 2.98 -3.01
N LEU A 147 -12.25 3.04 -2.43
CA LEU A 147 -11.81 4.10 -1.53
C LEU A 147 -10.42 4.57 -1.96
N LEU A 148 -10.21 5.89 -1.97
CA LEU A 148 -8.93 6.57 -2.02
C LEU A 148 -8.77 7.41 -0.75
N ILE A 149 -7.63 7.28 -0.08
CA ILE A 149 -7.14 8.23 0.91
C ILE A 149 -5.74 8.66 0.47
N THR A 150 -5.44 9.94 0.53
CA THR A 150 -4.14 10.52 0.13
C THR A 150 -3.23 10.82 1.33
N GLU A 151 -1.97 11.17 1.08
CA GLU A 151 -1.01 11.56 2.12
C GLU A 151 -1.45 12.79 2.92
N LYS A 152 -2.16 13.74 2.29
CA LYS A 152 -2.75 14.90 2.98
C LYS A 152 -4.10 14.58 3.65
N ASN A 153 -4.50 13.30 3.71
CA ASN A 153 -5.77 12.82 4.25
C ASN A 153 -7.01 13.32 3.48
N ALA A 154 -6.85 13.75 2.21
CA ALA A 154 -7.99 13.90 1.33
C ALA A 154 -8.55 12.51 1.02
N SER A 155 -9.86 12.39 0.91
CA SER A 155 -10.53 11.11 0.75
C SER A 155 -11.64 11.19 -0.29
N MET A 156 -11.73 10.16 -1.13
CA MET A 156 -12.82 9.99 -2.07
C MET A 156 -13.22 8.52 -2.11
N TRP A 157 -14.51 8.25 -2.14
CA TRP A 157 -15.00 6.89 -2.22
C TRP A 157 -16.32 6.78 -2.96
N ASP A 158 -16.53 5.65 -3.61
CA ASP A 158 -17.83 5.17 -4.04
C ASP A 158 -18.04 3.79 -3.41
N LEU A 159 -18.87 3.73 -2.37
CA LEU A 159 -19.08 2.53 -1.57
C LEU A 159 -20.56 2.18 -1.51
N ARG A 160 -21.28 2.35 -2.63
CA ARG A 160 -22.73 2.09 -2.75
C ARG A 160 -23.14 0.69 -2.26
N HIS A 161 -22.25 -0.30 -2.34
CA HIS A 161 -22.45 -1.67 -1.86
C HIS A 161 -21.75 -1.98 -0.53
N TYR A 162 -21.16 -1.01 0.15
CA TYR A 162 -20.50 -1.16 1.46
C TYR A 162 -21.01 -0.12 2.46
N LYS A 163 -22.34 -0.08 2.66
CA LYS A 163 -23.03 0.91 3.51
C LYS A 163 -22.44 1.04 4.91
N SER A 164 -22.09 -0.08 5.54
CA SER A 164 -21.54 -0.07 6.89
C SER A 164 -20.10 0.46 6.93
N ALA A 165 -19.32 0.26 5.85
CA ALA A 165 -18.02 0.93 5.71
C ALA A 165 -18.22 2.45 5.60
N VAL A 166 -19.18 2.93 4.82
CA VAL A 166 -19.51 4.36 4.73
C VAL A 166 -19.86 4.93 6.10
N ALA A 167 -20.74 4.28 6.85
CA ALA A 167 -21.13 4.73 8.19
C ALA A 167 -19.95 4.79 9.18
N LEU A 168 -18.94 3.92 9.01
CA LEU A 168 -17.71 3.96 9.80
C LEU A 168 -16.77 5.08 9.34
N LEU A 169 -16.63 5.28 8.04
CA LEU A 169 -15.81 6.35 7.46
C LEU A 169 -16.33 7.73 7.86
N GLU A 170 -17.66 7.95 7.79
CA GLU A 170 -18.30 9.22 8.19
C GLU A 170 -18.12 9.56 9.67
N LYS A 171 -17.95 8.55 10.53
CA LYS A 171 -17.73 8.73 11.98
C LYS A 171 -16.25 8.82 12.34
N SER A 172 -15.34 8.52 11.41
CA SER A 172 -13.91 8.41 11.66
C SER A 172 -13.18 9.62 11.11
N VAL A 173 -12.14 10.07 11.81
CA VAL A 173 -11.19 11.01 11.22
C VAL A 173 -10.37 10.24 10.19
N MET A 174 -10.23 10.74 8.96
CA MET A 174 -9.52 10.02 7.89
C MET A 174 -8.07 9.66 8.26
N SER A 175 -7.39 10.55 8.98
CA SER A 175 -6.06 10.28 9.51
C SER A 175 -6.01 9.13 10.53
N SER A 176 -7.14 8.73 11.12
CA SER A 176 -7.19 7.60 12.05
C SER A 176 -7.28 6.24 11.35
N ILE A 177 -7.52 6.21 10.04
CA ILE A 177 -7.63 4.97 9.26
C ILE A 177 -6.22 4.57 8.85
N HIS A 178 -5.85 3.32 9.13
CA HIS A 178 -4.57 2.77 8.69
C HIS A 178 -4.72 1.92 7.44
N SER A 179 -5.69 1.01 7.42
CA SER A 179 -5.97 0.15 6.28
C SER A 179 -7.45 -0.11 6.13
N LEU A 180 -7.89 -0.30 4.88
CA LEU A 180 -9.22 -0.78 4.53
C LEU A 180 -9.06 -1.76 3.36
N THR A 181 -9.46 -3.01 3.57
CA THR A 181 -9.54 -4.02 2.53
C THR A 181 -11.00 -4.29 2.23
N LEU A 182 -11.40 -4.05 0.98
CA LEU A 182 -12.71 -4.44 0.45
C LEU A 182 -12.60 -5.84 -0.16
N HIS A 183 -13.60 -6.69 0.05
CA HIS A 183 -13.65 -8.00 -0.60
C HIS A 183 -14.13 -7.83 -2.05
N ALA A 184 -13.26 -8.09 -3.03
CA ALA A 184 -13.55 -7.91 -4.45
C ALA A 184 -14.63 -8.85 -5.04
N TYR A 185 -15.14 -9.81 -4.26
CA TYR A 185 -16.08 -10.84 -4.71
C TYR A 185 -17.35 -10.93 -3.84
N ARG A 186 -17.46 -10.07 -2.82
CA ARG A 186 -18.59 -10.08 -1.88
C ARG A 186 -18.90 -8.66 -1.45
N TYR A 187 -20.08 -8.17 -1.84
CA TYR A 187 -20.59 -6.88 -1.40
C TYR A 187 -20.67 -6.81 0.13
N GLN A 188 -20.53 -5.60 0.67
CA GLN A 188 -20.50 -5.30 2.11
C GLN A 188 -19.38 -5.97 2.92
N SER A 189 -18.60 -6.90 2.35
CA SER A 189 -17.53 -7.59 3.08
C SER A 189 -16.26 -6.76 3.09
N PHE A 190 -15.84 -6.28 4.27
CA PHE A 190 -14.61 -5.49 4.41
C PHE A 190 -13.91 -5.75 5.74
N VAL A 191 -12.65 -5.33 5.81
CA VAL A 191 -11.87 -5.22 7.05
C VAL A 191 -11.20 -3.86 7.07
N MET A 192 -11.48 -3.08 8.11
CA MET A 192 -10.87 -1.80 8.37
C MET A 192 -10.02 -1.88 9.64
N GLN A 193 -8.86 -1.26 9.60
CA GLN A 193 -7.98 -1.12 10.74
C GLN A 193 -7.68 0.33 11.01
N THR A 194 -7.79 0.75 12.27
CA THR A 194 -7.44 2.09 12.68
C THR A 194 -5.99 2.18 13.14
N GLN A 195 -5.46 3.40 13.24
CA GLN A 195 -4.14 3.68 13.80
C GLN A 195 -3.99 3.23 15.26
N SER A 196 -5.10 3.09 16.00
CA SER A 196 -5.13 2.54 17.36
C SER A 196 -5.03 1.02 17.42
N GLY A 197 -5.02 0.33 16.27
CA GLY A 197 -4.97 -1.13 16.18
C GLY A 197 -6.33 -1.81 16.37
N LYS A 198 -7.44 -1.07 16.36
CA LYS A 198 -8.79 -1.66 16.37
C LYS A 198 -9.12 -2.16 14.97
N LEU A 199 -9.79 -3.31 14.91
CA LEU A 199 -10.34 -3.88 13.68
C LEU A 199 -11.86 -3.70 13.66
N PHE A 200 -12.39 -3.29 12.53
CA PHE A 200 -13.80 -3.28 12.20
C PHE A 200 -14.00 -4.12 10.96
N PHE A 201 -14.97 -5.03 10.97
CA PHE A 201 -15.25 -5.87 9.82
C PHE A 201 -16.74 -6.22 9.81
N GLU A 202 -17.29 -6.39 8.62
CA GLU A 202 -18.70 -6.74 8.42
C GLU A 202 -18.86 -7.62 7.20
N ASN A 203 -19.94 -8.42 7.19
CA ASN A 203 -20.30 -9.38 6.14
C ASN A 203 -19.15 -10.28 5.63
N VAL A 204 -18.14 -10.51 6.46
CA VAL A 204 -17.06 -11.46 6.16
C VAL A 204 -17.62 -12.89 6.20
N PRO A 205 -17.28 -13.76 5.24
CA PRO A 205 -17.66 -15.18 5.28
C PRO A 205 -17.32 -15.86 6.61
N GLN A 206 -18.23 -16.70 7.12
CA GLN A 206 -18.10 -17.32 8.46
C GLN A 206 -16.76 -18.02 8.70
N HIS A 207 -16.23 -18.71 7.69
CA HIS A 207 -14.96 -19.43 7.79
C HIS A 207 -13.72 -18.51 7.82
N GLN A 208 -13.87 -17.22 7.51
CA GLN A 208 -12.82 -16.20 7.60
C GLN A 208 -12.93 -15.36 8.88
N ILE A 209 -14.11 -15.30 9.50
CA ILE A 209 -14.34 -14.55 10.76
C ILE A 209 -13.40 -15.03 11.87
N VAL A 210 -13.25 -16.35 12.03
CA VAL A 210 -12.35 -16.94 13.03
C VAL A 210 -10.93 -16.42 12.83
N GLY A 211 -10.48 -16.33 11.57
CA GLY A 211 -9.18 -15.78 11.22
C GLY A 211 -9.02 -14.31 11.58
N ILE A 212 -10.03 -13.47 11.30
CA ILE A 212 -9.97 -12.04 11.68
C ILE A 212 -9.98 -11.85 13.20
N GLN A 213 -10.81 -12.62 13.91
CA GLN A 213 -10.84 -12.59 15.38
C GLN A 213 -9.49 -12.98 15.98
N ALA A 214 -8.85 -14.01 15.41
CA ALA A 214 -7.50 -14.43 15.75
C ALA A 214 -6.45 -13.32 15.57
N MET A 215 -6.66 -12.36 14.67
CA MET A 215 -5.75 -11.23 14.41
C MET A 215 -5.96 -10.04 15.35
N THR A 216 -7.11 -9.93 16.02
CA THR A 216 -7.48 -8.73 16.79
C THR A 216 -6.53 -8.47 17.96
N ALA A 217 -6.30 -9.47 18.81
CA ALA A 217 -5.40 -9.32 19.96
C ALA A 217 -3.92 -9.12 19.56
N PRO A 218 -3.35 -9.91 18.61
CA PRO A 218 -2.00 -9.69 18.09
C PRO A 218 -1.77 -8.29 17.53
N ILE A 219 -2.68 -7.78 16.70
CA ILE A 219 -2.55 -6.44 16.11
C ILE A 219 -2.57 -5.35 17.18
N LEU A 220 -3.46 -5.47 18.17
CA LEU A 220 -3.52 -4.52 19.28
C LEU A 220 -2.21 -4.54 20.09
N GLN A 221 -1.68 -5.74 20.36
CA GLN A 221 -0.43 -5.91 21.08
C GLN A 221 0.78 -5.37 20.29
N ASP A 222 0.88 -5.68 19.01
CA ASP A 222 1.97 -5.22 18.14
C ASP A 222 1.93 -3.70 17.96
N THR A 223 0.73 -3.11 17.87
CA THR A 223 0.55 -1.66 17.84
C THR A 223 1.05 -1.02 19.12
N LYS A 224 0.68 -1.56 20.30
CA LYS A 224 1.16 -1.07 21.60
C LYS A 224 2.67 -1.22 21.74
N ASN A 225 3.24 -2.35 21.31
CA ASN A 225 4.68 -2.61 21.37
C ASN A 225 5.46 -1.59 20.53
N LEU A 226 4.99 -1.28 19.32
CA LEU A 226 5.63 -0.27 18.46
C LEU A 226 5.54 1.13 19.04
N GLN A 227 4.40 1.51 19.61
CA GLN A 227 4.24 2.81 20.29
C GLN A 227 5.20 2.94 21.47
N ARG A 228 5.33 1.90 22.30
CA ARG A 228 6.28 1.88 23.42
C ARG A 228 7.74 2.03 22.96
N ARG A 229 8.14 1.32 21.90
CA ARG A 229 9.49 1.42 21.32
C ARG A 229 9.79 2.83 20.81
N ALA A 230 8.83 3.47 20.13
CA ALA A 230 8.99 4.83 19.62
C ALA A 230 9.17 5.86 20.75
N LEU A 231 8.48 5.68 21.88
CA LEU A 231 8.61 6.56 23.04
C LEU A 231 9.99 6.39 23.71
N ALA A 232 10.44 5.14 23.89
CA ALA A 232 11.75 4.85 24.49
C ALA A 232 12.91 5.44 23.66
N SER A 233 12.86 5.35 22.32
CA SER A 233 13.87 5.95 21.44
C SER A 233 13.93 7.48 21.61
N LYS A 234 12.78 8.15 21.66
CA LYS A 234 12.72 9.61 21.85
C LYS A 234 13.26 10.08 23.20
N GLU A 235 13.11 9.26 24.24
CA GLU A 235 13.65 9.57 25.56
C GLU A 235 15.18 9.43 25.59
N SER A 236 15.73 8.43 24.89
CA SER A 236 17.18 8.25 24.73
C SER A 236 17.82 9.44 24.00
N ASP A 237 17.24 9.88 22.88
CA ASP A 237 17.76 11.00 22.09
C ASP A 237 17.78 12.31 22.89
N LYS A 238 16.76 12.53 23.75
CA LYS A 238 16.71 13.70 24.63
C LYS A 238 17.77 13.66 25.73
N ARG A 239 18.11 12.49 26.27
CA ARG A 239 19.16 12.36 27.29
C ARG A 239 20.54 12.60 26.69
N GLU A 240 20.79 12.14 25.47
CA GLU A 240 22.05 12.42 24.77
C GLU A 240 22.22 13.91 24.39
N SER A 241 21.13 14.61 24.02
CA SER A 241 21.20 16.04 23.69
C SER A 241 21.50 16.94 24.89
N VAL A 242 21.16 16.52 26.11
CA VAL A 242 21.41 17.30 27.34
C VAL A 242 22.86 17.15 27.84
N GLN A 243 23.59 16.12 27.40
CA GLN A 243 24.98 15.87 27.84
C GLN A 243 26.07 16.44 26.92
N LYS A 244 25.74 16.96 25.73
CA LYS A 244 26.73 17.61 24.85
C LYS A 244 26.91 19.09 25.21
N ARG A 245 27.73 19.37 26.23
CA ARG A 245 28.40 20.68 26.32
C ARG A 245 29.33 20.81 25.10
N PRO A 246 29.18 21.83 24.23
CA PRO A 246 30.06 21.99 23.08
C PRO A 246 31.48 22.25 23.57
N SER A 247 32.45 21.45 23.10
CA SER A 247 33.85 21.73 23.38
C SER A 247 34.28 22.98 22.59
N ALA A 248 35.12 23.82 23.20
CA ALA A 248 35.59 25.07 22.60
C ALA A 248 36.28 24.89 21.22
N LEU A 249 36.65 23.66 20.87
CA LEU A 249 37.21 23.30 19.56
C LEU A 249 36.15 23.26 18.44
N GLN A 250 34.89 22.92 18.73
CA GLN A 250 33.83 22.88 17.72
C GLN A 250 33.37 24.27 17.28
N GLN A 251 33.44 25.28 18.17
CA GLN A 251 33.12 26.67 17.84
C GLN A 251 34.13 27.28 16.85
N ARG A 252 35.42 26.89 16.91
CA ARG A 252 36.44 27.35 15.96
C ARG A 252 36.29 26.75 14.55
N ALA A 253 35.65 25.60 14.42
CA ALA A 253 35.42 24.96 13.12
C ALA A 253 34.19 25.54 12.37
N GLN A 254 33.18 26.02 13.10
CA GLN A 254 32.00 26.65 12.49
C GLN A 254 32.33 28.01 11.86
N ILE A 255 33.16 28.83 12.52
CA ILE A 255 33.58 30.16 12.00
C ILE A 255 34.37 30.05 10.69
N ARG A 256 35.11 28.95 10.46
CA ARG A 256 35.83 28.73 9.19
C ARG A 256 34.93 28.27 8.04
N ARG A 257 33.75 27.71 8.30
CA ARG A 257 32.84 27.22 7.25
C ARG A 257 31.98 28.34 6.65
N GLU A 258 31.60 29.33 7.45
CA GLU A 258 30.80 30.47 6.97
C GLU A 258 31.56 31.35 5.94
N TRP A 259 32.89 31.38 6.01
CA TRP A 259 33.73 32.11 5.04
C TRP A 259 33.92 31.40 3.69
N SER A 260 33.53 30.13 3.57
CA SER A 260 33.63 29.37 2.30
C SER A 260 32.33 29.30 1.50
N GLU A 261 31.19 29.70 2.06
CA GLU A 261 29.87 29.52 1.42
C GLU A 261 29.40 30.71 0.56
N HIS A 262 30.12 31.83 0.52
CA HIS A 262 29.73 33.01 -0.29
C HIS A 262 30.35 33.08 -1.70
N ARG A 263 30.87 31.97 -2.23
CA ARG A 263 31.51 31.98 -3.55
C ARG A 263 31.29 30.68 -4.32
N GLN A 264 30.07 30.49 -4.86
CA GLN A 264 29.82 29.80 -6.13
C GLN A 264 28.32 29.77 -6.49
N GLU A 265 27.90 30.68 -7.36
CA GLU A 265 26.87 30.41 -8.37
C GLU A 265 27.56 29.87 -9.63
N PHE A 266 26.96 28.88 -10.30
CA PHE A 266 26.63 28.91 -11.74
C PHE A 266 25.97 27.58 -12.19
N THR A 267 24.73 27.70 -12.70
CA THR A 267 24.03 26.91 -13.75
C THR A 267 24.42 25.47 -14.09
N ALA A 268 23.41 24.57 -14.06
CA ALA A 268 23.30 23.46 -15.01
C ALA A 268 21.83 23.22 -15.42
N GLN A 269 21.59 23.29 -16.73
CA GLN A 269 20.32 23.05 -17.41
C GLN A 269 19.89 21.57 -17.39
N ALA A 270 18.56 21.38 -17.42
CA ALA A 270 17.75 20.25 -17.88
C ALA A 270 18.41 18.96 -18.39
N LYS A 271 17.97 17.80 -17.88
CA LYS A 271 17.97 16.50 -18.60
C LYS A 271 16.95 15.50 -18.01
N GLY A 272 15.85 15.32 -18.75
CA GLY A 272 15.24 14.03 -19.10
C GLY A 272 14.70 13.14 -17.99
N VAL A 273 13.40 13.27 -17.69
CA VAL A 273 12.59 12.12 -17.23
C VAL A 273 11.67 11.72 -18.38
N LYS A 274 11.90 10.53 -18.93
CA LYS A 274 11.11 9.92 -20.00
C LYS A 274 9.92 9.20 -19.34
N LEU A 275 8.77 9.86 -19.25
CA LEU A 275 7.52 9.21 -18.87
C LEU A 275 6.91 8.56 -20.12
N SER A 276 6.88 7.23 -20.17
CA SER A 276 6.14 6.48 -21.18
C SER A 276 4.69 6.32 -20.74
N PHE A 277 3.80 7.12 -21.33
CA PHE A 277 2.36 6.92 -21.23
C PHE A 277 1.91 6.04 -22.41
N SER A 278 1.48 4.80 -22.15
CA SER A 278 0.73 4.01 -23.12
C SER A 278 -0.76 4.19 -22.86
N LEU A 279 -1.38 5.06 -23.66
CA LEU A 279 -2.83 5.27 -23.66
C LEU A 279 -3.43 4.39 -24.77
N ASN A 280 -3.94 3.20 -24.42
CA ASN A 280 -4.76 2.41 -25.34
C ASN A 280 -6.23 2.85 -25.17
N VAL A 281 -6.68 3.74 -26.05
CA VAL A 281 -8.10 4.08 -26.18
C VAL A 281 -8.67 3.21 -27.29
N SER A 282 -9.34 2.12 -26.92
CA SER A 282 -10.19 1.38 -27.85
C SER A 282 -11.46 2.21 -28.12
N LEU A 283 -11.40 3.12 -29.10
CA LEU A 283 -12.57 3.80 -29.63
C LEU A 283 -13.27 2.84 -30.62
N GLY A 284 -14.03 1.91 -30.06
CA GLY A 284 -14.86 0.98 -30.84
C GLY A 284 -16.18 1.62 -31.25
N GLY A 285 -16.26 2.01 -32.53
CA GLY A 285 -17.47 1.88 -33.34
C GLY A 285 -18.49 3.02 -33.30
N LEU A 286 -18.54 3.81 -34.38
CA LEU A 286 -19.80 4.21 -35.06
C LEU A 286 -19.45 4.88 -36.40
N ALA A 287 -19.27 4.07 -37.44
CA ALA A 287 -19.39 4.49 -38.83
C ALA A 287 -20.61 3.77 -39.44
N ARG A 288 -21.73 4.48 -39.55
CA ARG A 288 -22.87 4.16 -40.42
C ARG A 288 -23.02 5.39 -41.33
N MET A 289 -22.45 5.29 -42.53
CA MET A 289 -23.12 4.97 -43.80
C MET A 289 -23.96 6.12 -44.36
N LEU A 290 -23.47 6.60 -45.50
CA LEU A 290 -24.13 7.48 -46.48
C LEU A 290 -25.46 6.88 -46.95
N GLY A 291 -26.44 7.76 -47.11
CA GLY A 291 -27.74 7.56 -47.74
C GLY A 291 -28.47 8.89 -47.75
#